data_AF-A0A950IV76-F1
#
_entry.id   AF-A0A950IV76-F1
#
_cell.length_a   1.000
_cell.length_b   1.000
_cell.length_c   1.000
_cell.angle_alpha   90.00
_cell.angle_beta   90.00
_cell.angle_gamma   90.00
#
_symmetry.space_group_name_H-M   'P 1'
#
loop_
_entity.id
_entity.type
_entity.pdbx_description
1 polymer ?
#
loop_
_entity_poly.entity_id
_entity_poly.type
_entity_poly.pdbx_seq_one_letter_code
_entity_poly.pdbx_strand_id
1 'polypeptide(L)'
;MSLWHTDYLSHPLYRPLLRFASLLPLADWPQQTDYDQLLSLARSLTALPASLRFCCDLEAADYYEMHIGNTGEIPTRSRNWHDWFNALAWLAWPQSKAALNARHVRAIQQGEVQRGPRRDA
;
A
#
# COMPACT_ATOMS: atom_id res chain seq x y z
N MET A 1 -0.09 -20.30 6.93
CA MET A 1 -0.35 -18.84 6.88
C MET A 1 0.02 -18.28 8.24
N SER A 2 0.81 -17.22 8.30
CA SER A 2 1.16 -16.54 9.56
C SER A 2 -0.09 -15.93 10.19
N LEU A 3 -0.22 -16.04 11.51
CA LEU A 3 -1.27 -15.35 12.27
C LEU A 3 -0.99 -13.84 12.31
N TRP A 4 -2.03 -13.04 12.58
CA TRP A 4 -1.83 -11.62 12.88
C TRP A 4 -1.07 -11.47 14.20
N HIS A 5 -0.13 -10.53 14.26
CA HIS A 5 0.59 -10.15 15.47
C HIS A 5 1.17 -8.74 15.34
N THR A 6 1.43 -8.07 16.46
CA THR A 6 1.89 -6.67 16.47
C THR A 6 3.31 -6.50 17.00
N ASP A 7 4.07 -7.59 17.18
CA ASP A 7 5.45 -7.57 17.68
C ASP A 7 6.37 -6.62 16.89
N TYR A 8 6.10 -6.43 15.59
CA TYR A 8 6.84 -5.50 14.72
C TYR A 8 6.78 -4.05 15.22
N LEU A 9 5.77 -3.66 16.01
CA LEU A 9 5.66 -2.32 16.59
C LEU A 9 6.80 -1.99 17.56
N SER A 10 7.39 -3.00 18.20
CA SER A 10 8.50 -2.83 19.13
C SER A 10 9.88 -2.80 18.45
N HIS A 11 9.96 -3.22 17.19
CA HIS A 11 11.23 -3.47 16.53
C HIS A 11 11.72 -2.22 15.76
N PRO A 12 12.96 -1.77 15.95
CA PRO A 12 13.45 -0.47 15.44
C PRO A 12 13.42 -0.33 13.91
N LEU A 13 13.54 -1.43 13.15
CA LEU A 13 13.36 -1.44 11.69
C LEU A 13 12.03 -0.82 11.23
N TYR A 14 10.96 -0.97 12.02
CA TYR A 14 9.63 -0.49 11.63
C TYR A 14 9.35 0.93 12.10
N ARG A 15 10.32 1.61 12.73
CA ARG A 15 10.16 2.97 13.26
C ARG A 15 9.53 3.97 12.27
N PRO A 16 9.87 3.98 10.97
CA PRO A 16 9.23 4.87 10.00
C PRO A 16 7.73 4.63 9.82
N LEU A 17 7.27 3.38 10.03
CA LEU A 17 5.89 2.97 9.83
C LEU A 17 5.03 3.15 11.09
N LEU A 18 5.65 3.21 12.27
CA LEU A 18 4.93 3.23 13.56
C LEU A 18 3.94 4.39 13.67
N ARG A 19 4.24 5.54 13.07
CA ARG A 19 3.32 6.70 13.05
C ARG A 19 1.95 6.32 12.51
N PHE A 20 1.88 5.46 11.51
CA PHE A 20 0.64 5.04 10.86
C PHE A 20 0.11 3.75 11.46
N ALA A 21 0.98 2.77 11.73
CA ALA A 21 0.60 1.50 12.32
C ALA A 21 -0.04 1.65 13.71
N SER A 22 0.31 2.72 14.45
CA SER A 22 -0.24 3.01 15.78
C SER A 22 -1.54 3.80 15.75
N LEU A 23 -2.01 4.27 14.59
CA LEU A 23 -3.26 5.04 14.49
C LEU A 23 -4.50 4.18 14.75
N LEU A 24 -4.39 2.89 14.45
CA LEU A 24 -5.46 1.92 14.60
C LEU A 24 -4.89 0.65 15.25
N PRO A 25 -5.03 0.48 16.58
CA PRO A 25 -4.61 -0.74 17.25
C PRO A 25 -5.55 -1.89 16.86
N LEU A 26 -5.10 -2.72 15.93
CA LEU A 26 -5.86 -3.85 15.38
C LEU A 26 -5.65 -5.13 16.18
N ALA A 27 -6.76 -5.80 16.52
CA ALA A 27 -6.74 -7.09 17.21
C ALA A 27 -6.57 -8.30 16.27
N ASP A 28 -6.91 -8.14 14.99
CA ASP A 28 -6.78 -9.16 13.94
C ASP A 28 -6.43 -8.48 12.61
N TRP A 29 -6.32 -9.25 11.54
CA TRP A 29 -6.11 -8.77 10.18
C TRP A 29 -7.10 -7.65 9.80
N PRO A 30 -6.60 -6.53 9.24
CA PRO A 30 -7.45 -5.42 8.83
C PRO A 30 -8.42 -5.83 7.73
N GLN A 31 -9.65 -5.35 7.87
CA GLN A 31 -10.71 -5.43 6.88
C GLN A 31 -10.84 -4.10 6.13
N GLN A 32 -11.72 -4.04 5.13
CA GLN A 32 -11.93 -2.84 4.33
C GLN A 32 -12.19 -1.58 5.19
N THR A 33 -13.01 -1.71 6.23
CA THR A 33 -13.33 -0.61 7.15
C THR A 33 -12.11 -0.09 7.92
N ASP A 34 -11.20 -0.99 8.29
CA ASP A 34 -9.97 -0.62 8.99
C ASP A 34 -9.03 0.16 8.09
N TYR A 35 -8.90 -0.26 6.82
CA TYR A 35 -8.11 0.48 5.83
C TYR A 35 -8.70 1.84 5.49
N ASP A 36 -10.03 1.95 5.35
CA ASP A 36 -10.71 3.21 5.10
C ASP A 36 -10.51 4.18 6.29
N GLN A 37 -10.61 3.69 7.53
CA GLN A 37 -10.36 4.47 8.74
C GLN A 37 -8.89 4.89 8.85
N LEU A 38 -7.96 3.96 8.63
CA LEU A 38 -6.51 4.24 8.64
C LEU A 38 -6.15 5.35 7.65
N LEU A 39 -6.67 5.28 6.43
CA LEU A 39 -6.44 6.28 5.39
C LEU A 39 -7.01 7.65 5.80
N SER A 40 -8.23 7.69 6.35
CA SER A 40 -8.86 8.91 6.85
C SER A 40 -7.99 9.58 7.93
N LEU A 41 -7.52 8.81 8.91
CA LEU A 41 -6.63 9.29 9.96
C LEU A 41 -5.29 9.78 9.38
N ALA A 42 -4.71 9.02 8.44
CA ALA A 42 -3.44 9.38 7.82
C ALA A 42 -3.49 10.69 7.02
N ARG A 43 -4.63 11.00 6.37
CA ARG A 43 -4.83 12.28 5.65
C ARG A 43 -4.75 13.51 6.57
N SER A 44 -4.98 13.36 7.86
CA SER A 44 -4.78 14.45 8.83
C SER A 44 -3.31 14.70 9.19
N LEU A 45 -2.41 13.74 8.88
CA LEU A 45 -1.00 13.75 9.28
C LEU A 45 -0.03 13.96 8.13
N THR A 46 -0.44 13.66 6.90
CA THR A 46 0.39 13.77 5.70
C THR A 46 -0.47 14.02 4.47
N ALA A 47 0.10 14.73 3.49
CA ALA A 47 -0.55 14.93 2.20
C ALA A 47 -0.52 13.62 1.40
N LEU A 48 -1.70 13.13 1.03
CA LEU A 48 -1.90 11.92 0.23
C LEU A 48 -2.63 12.26 -1.07
N PRO A 49 -2.43 11.50 -2.16
CA PRO A 49 -3.23 11.66 -3.37
C PRO A 49 -4.72 11.55 -3.06
N ALA A 50 -5.52 12.43 -3.64
CA ALA A 50 -6.96 12.50 -3.34
C ALA A 50 -7.70 11.20 -3.70
N SER A 51 -7.26 10.50 -4.75
CA SER A 51 -7.80 9.22 -5.21
C SER A 51 -7.26 7.99 -4.48
N LEU A 52 -6.24 8.14 -3.62
CA LEU A 52 -5.63 7.02 -2.93
C LEU A 52 -6.68 6.28 -2.10
N ARG A 53 -6.86 4.97 -2.34
CA ARG A 53 -7.74 4.07 -1.57
C ARG A 53 -7.13 2.68 -1.50
N PHE A 54 -7.28 1.98 -0.38
CA PHE A 54 -6.97 0.55 -0.28
C PHE A 54 -8.26 -0.24 -0.51
N CYS A 55 -8.23 -1.18 -1.43
CA CYS A 55 -9.42 -1.96 -1.82
C CYS A 55 -9.17 -3.44 -1.55
N CYS A 56 -9.84 -3.97 -0.52
CA CYS A 56 -9.89 -5.38 -0.22
C CYS A 56 -10.65 -6.14 -1.32
N ASP A 57 -10.18 -7.35 -1.63
CA ASP A 57 -10.82 -8.29 -2.55
C ASP A 57 -11.08 -7.74 -3.97
N LEU A 58 -10.34 -6.69 -4.35
CA LEU A 58 -10.36 -6.14 -5.69
C LEU A 58 -9.49 -6.97 -6.63
N GLU A 59 -10.12 -7.61 -7.61
CA GLU A 59 -9.43 -8.21 -8.76
C GLU A 59 -9.19 -7.13 -9.82
N ALA A 60 -7.94 -6.66 -9.92
CA ALA A 60 -7.56 -5.70 -10.95
C ALA A 60 -7.68 -6.36 -12.34
N ALA A 61 -8.38 -5.70 -13.26
CA ALA A 61 -8.52 -6.17 -14.65
C ALA A 61 -7.20 -6.03 -15.45
N ASP A 62 -6.38 -5.05 -15.09
CA ASP A 62 -5.07 -4.78 -15.68
C ASP A 62 -3.92 -5.24 -14.75
N TYR A 63 -2.67 -5.07 -15.20
CA TYR A 63 -1.50 -5.18 -14.33
C TYR A 63 -1.65 -4.31 -13.08
N TYR A 64 -1.27 -4.85 -11.92
CA TYR A 64 -1.38 -4.19 -10.61
C TYR A 64 -0.92 -2.71 -10.62
N GLU A 65 0.23 -2.42 -11.23
CA GLU A 65 0.73 -1.05 -11.28
C GLU A 65 -0.08 -0.13 -12.21
N MET A 66 -0.63 -0.67 -13.30
CA MET A 66 -1.52 0.07 -14.20
C MET A 66 -2.82 0.44 -13.50
N HIS A 67 -3.41 -0.50 -12.75
CA HIS A 67 -4.63 -0.25 -11.98
C HIS A 67 -4.42 0.92 -11.01
N ILE A 68 -3.37 0.87 -10.19
CA ILE A 68 -3.06 1.94 -9.24
C ILE A 68 -2.85 3.27 -9.95
N GLY A 69 -2.11 3.27 -11.07
CA GLY A 69 -1.83 4.50 -11.81
C GLY A 69 -3.07 5.15 -12.41
N ASN A 70 -4.05 4.33 -12.82
CA ASN A 70 -5.28 4.80 -13.46
C ASN A 70 -6.35 5.24 -12.44
N THR A 71 -6.47 4.53 -11.31
CA THR A 71 -7.58 4.72 -10.37
C THR A 71 -7.17 5.33 -9.03
N GLY A 72 -5.91 5.17 -8.62
CA GLY A 72 -5.46 5.44 -7.25
C GLY A 72 -5.84 4.35 -6.25
N GLU A 73 -6.52 3.30 -6.69
CA GLU A 73 -6.90 2.18 -5.84
C GLU A 73 -5.75 1.18 -5.75
N ILE A 74 -5.49 0.71 -4.53
CA ILE A 74 -4.45 -0.26 -4.24
C ILE A 74 -5.15 -1.58 -3.90
N PRO A 75 -5.15 -2.56 -4.83
CA PRO A 75 -5.61 -3.90 -4.53
C PRO A 75 -4.86 -4.45 -3.31
N THR A 76 -5.61 -4.90 -2.31
CA THR A 76 -5.11 -5.30 -1.00
C THR A 76 -5.71 -6.66 -0.66
N ARG A 77 -4.90 -7.71 -0.57
CA ARG A 77 -5.37 -9.06 -0.30
C ARG A 77 -5.67 -9.22 1.19
N SER A 78 -6.79 -9.89 1.46
CA SER A 78 -7.17 -10.27 2.82
C SER A 78 -6.09 -11.15 3.47
N ARG A 79 -5.78 -10.87 4.75
CA ARG A 79 -4.82 -11.62 5.57
C ARG A 79 -3.41 -11.73 4.97
N ASN A 80 -2.88 -10.62 4.45
CA ASN A 80 -1.59 -10.58 3.77
C ASN A 80 -0.62 -9.56 4.41
N TRP A 81 0.52 -10.04 4.92
CA TRP A 81 1.54 -9.16 5.52
C TRP A 81 2.16 -8.18 4.53
N HIS A 82 2.42 -8.61 3.30
CA HIS A 82 2.99 -7.75 2.27
C HIS A 82 2.06 -6.57 2.01
N ASP A 83 0.76 -6.82 1.87
CA ASP A 83 -0.20 -5.77 1.56
C ASP A 83 -0.43 -4.83 2.75
N TRP A 84 -0.40 -5.34 3.99
CA TRP A 84 -0.39 -4.49 5.19
C TRP A 84 0.81 -3.54 5.22
N PHE A 85 2.04 -4.07 5.05
CA PHE A 85 3.24 -3.23 5.04
C PHE A 85 3.31 -2.31 3.82
N ASN A 86 2.78 -2.74 2.66
CA ASN A 86 2.68 -1.92 1.47
C ASN A 86 1.71 -0.75 1.69
N ALA A 87 0.58 -0.97 2.37
CA ALA A 87 -0.33 0.10 2.76
C ALA A 87 0.37 1.11 3.66
N LEU A 88 1.07 0.66 4.71
CA LEU A 88 1.86 1.53 5.58
C LEU A 88 2.95 2.29 4.80
N ALA A 89 3.59 1.66 3.80
CA ALA A 89 4.59 2.30 2.95
C ALA A 89 3.99 3.39 2.05
N TRP A 90 2.78 3.19 1.51
CA TRP A 90 2.03 4.23 0.79
C TRP A 90 1.71 5.44 1.65
N LEU A 91 1.47 5.24 2.95
CA LEU A 91 1.23 6.34 3.90
C LEU A 91 2.54 7.03 4.33
N ALA A 92 3.61 6.27 4.54
CA ALA A 92 4.90 6.79 4.99
C ALA A 92 5.68 7.52 3.89
N TRP A 93 5.59 7.05 2.64
CA TRP A 93 6.32 7.60 1.50
C TRP A 93 5.43 7.76 0.26
N PRO A 94 4.36 8.56 0.34
CA PRO A 94 3.37 8.68 -0.73
C PRO A 94 3.97 9.17 -2.04
N GLN A 95 4.89 10.15 -1.98
CA GLN A 95 5.56 10.70 -3.16
C GLN A 95 6.45 9.65 -3.84
N SER A 96 7.23 8.90 -3.06
CA SER A 96 8.10 7.84 -3.59
C SER A 96 7.28 6.72 -4.23
N LYS A 97 6.21 6.28 -3.57
CA LYS A 97 5.34 5.22 -4.08
C LYS A 97 4.62 5.64 -5.36
N ALA A 98 4.13 6.88 -5.42
CA ALA A 98 3.53 7.43 -6.63
C ALA A 98 4.55 7.53 -7.78
N ALA A 99 5.77 8.00 -7.51
CA ALA A 99 6.82 8.10 -8.52
C ALA A 99 7.24 6.73 -9.08
N LEU A 100 7.40 5.72 -8.20
CA LEU A 100 7.71 4.35 -8.61
C LEU A 100 6.56 3.74 -9.44
N ASN A 101 5.32 3.90 -8.99
CA ASN A 101 4.16 3.43 -9.73
C ASN A 101 4.09 4.08 -11.13
N ALA A 102 4.26 5.40 -11.23
CA ALA A 102 4.29 6.11 -12.51
C ALA A 102 5.41 5.61 -13.44
N ARG A 103 6.58 5.27 -12.89
CA ARG A 103 7.67 4.66 -13.66
C ARG A 103 7.27 3.27 -14.19
N HIS A 104 6.62 2.45 -13.37
CA HIS A 104 6.15 1.13 -13.79
C HIS A 104 5.08 1.23 -14.89
N VAL A 105 4.13 2.17 -14.75
CA VAL A 105 3.12 2.47 -15.78
C VAL A 105 3.78 2.82 -17.11
N ARG A 106 4.75 3.75 -17.11
CA ARG A 106 5.48 4.12 -18.34
C ARG A 106 6.23 2.96 -18.96
N ALA A 107 6.88 2.11 -18.14
CA ALA A 107 7.61 0.94 -18.62
C ALA A 107 6.66 -0.08 -19.30
N ILE A 108 5.51 -0.33 -18.69
CA ILE A 108 4.47 -1.22 -19.25
C ILE A 108 3.95 -0.66 -20.59
N GLN A 109 3.66 0.64 -20.64
CA GLN A 109 3.23 1.32 -21.87
C GLN A 109 4.29 1.28 -22.99
N GLN A 110 5.57 1.17 -22.64
CA GLN A 110 6.69 1.00 -23.57
C GLN A 110 6.91 -0.47 -24.00
N GLY A 111 6.05 -1.39 -23.56
CA GLY A 111 6.10 -2.80 -23.97
C GLY A 111 6.95 -3.70 -23.06
N GLU A 112 7.31 -3.27 -21.85
CA GLU A 112 7.97 -4.16 -20.87
C GLU A 112 6.95 -5.19 -20.32
N VAL A 113 6.89 -6.36 -20.97
CA VAL A 113 5.97 -7.46 -20.62
C VAL A 113 6.45 -8.26 -19.39
N GLN A 114 7.76 -8.35 -19.16
CA GLN A 114 8.36 -9.00 -17.98
C GLN A 114 8.83 -7.96 -16.96
N ARG A 115 8.90 -8.38 -15.68
CA ARG A 115 9.55 -7.56 -14.64
C ARG A 115 11.05 -7.48 -14.97
N GLY A 116 11.49 -6.31 -15.41
CA GLY A 116 12.89 -5.97 -15.63
C GLY A 116 13.44 -5.09 -14.51
N PRO A 117 14.72 -4.68 -14.58
CA PRO A 117 15.40 -3.90 -13.53
C PRO A 117 14.70 -2.58 -13.18
N ARG A 118 13.86 -2.06 -14.08
CA ARG A 118 13.09 -0.83 -13.88
C ARG A 118 11.79 -1.03 -13.10
N ARG A 119 11.33 -2.29 -12.97
CA ARG A 119 10.14 -2.72 -12.23
C ARG A 119 10.46 -3.48 -10.94
N ASP A 120 11.74 -3.83 -10.74
CA ASP A 120 12.25 -4.50 -9.52
C ASP A 120 12.89 -3.52 -8.50
N ALA A 121 12.94 -2.22 -8.83
CA ALA A 121 13.52 -1.18 -7.99
C ALA A 121 12.55 -0.62 -6.93
#